data_AF-A0AAE7URE2-F1
#
_entry.id   AF-A0AAE7URE2-F1
#
_cell.length_a   1.000
_cell.length_b   1.000
_cell.length_c   1.000
_cell.angle_alpha   90.00
_cell.angle_beta   90.00
_cell.angle_gamma   90.00
#
_symmetry.space_group_name_H-M   'P 1'
#
loop_
_entity.id
_entity.type
_entity.pdbx_description
1 polymer ?
#
loop_
_entity_poly.entity_id
_entity_poly.type
_entity_poly.pdbx_seq_one_letter_code
_entity_poly.pdbx_strand_id
1 'polypeptide(L)' 'MSMRPNLLIAVEQRVRSWKLTQPEAAKRLETTQPRLNDLLRGRTTNSSLDTLINLAIRAGLAVRRDIAEAT' A
#
# COMPACT_ATOMS: atom_id res chain seq x y z
N MET A 1 15.14 8.30 -1.07
CA MET A 1 13.83 8.09 -0.41
C MET A 1 13.63 6.59 -0.18
N SER A 2 13.10 6.18 0.96
CA SER A 2 12.91 4.75 1.29
C SER A 2 11.69 4.16 0.57
N MET A 3 11.75 2.88 0.17
CA MET A 3 10.67 2.22 -0.60
C MET A 3 9.34 2.13 0.16
N ARG A 4 9.38 1.91 1.48
CA ARG A 4 8.20 1.76 2.33
C ARG A 4 7.28 3.00 2.36
N PRO A 5 7.76 4.21 2.71
CA PRO A 5 6.90 5.41 2.70
C PRO A 5 6.34 5.71 1.31
N ASN A 6 7.11 5.45 0.24
CA ASN A 6 6.62 5.64 -1.13
C ASN A 6 5.45 4.71 -1.46
N LEU A 7 5.53 3.43 -1.08
CA LEU A 7 4.43 2.48 -1.28
C LEU A 7 3.19 2.87 -0.48
N LEU A 8 3.35 3.29 0.77
CA LEU A 8 2.23 3.74 1.62
C LEU A 8 1.50 4.92 0.98
N ILE A 9 2.24 5.95 0.58
CA ILE A 9 1.67 7.15 -0.05
C ILE A 9 0.98 6.79 -1.37
N ALA A 10 1.61 5.98 -2.23
CA ALA A 10 1.05 5.59 -3.51
C ALA A 10 -0.25 4.77 -3.35
N VAL A 11 -0.26 3.80 -2.43
CA VAL A 11 -1.45 2.99 -2.11
C VAL A 11 -2.55 3.89 -1.54
N GLU A 12 -2.24 4.77 -0.59
CA GLU A 12 -3.21 5.70 -0.02
C GLU A 12 -3.85 6.58 -1.09
N GLN A 13 -3.04 7.24 -1.93
CA GLN A 13 -3.53 8.09 -3.02
C GLN A 13 -4.41 7.30 -3.99
N ARG A 14 -3.99 6.08 -4.33
CA ARG A 14 -4.76 5.20 -5.21
C ARG A 14 -6.10 4.82 -4.61
N VAL A 15 -6.13 4.44 -3.33
CA VAL A 15 -7.37 4.11 -2.61
C VAL A 15 -8.31 5.32 -2.57
N ARG A 16 -7.79 6.51 -2.24
CA ARG A 16 -8.58 7.75 -2.21
C ARG A 16 -9.17 8.10 -3.58
N SER A 17 -8.48 7.76 -4.68
CA SER A 17 -8.98 7.99 -6.04
C SER A 17 -10.23 7.17 -6.41
N TRP A 18 -10.49 6.05 -5.70
CA TRP A 18 -11.59 5.15 -6.05
C TRP A 18 -12.97 5.66 -5.66
N LYS A 19 -13.05 6.68 -4.77
CA LYS A 19 -14.33 7.19 -4.23
C LYS A 19 -15.22 6.08 -3.64
N LEU A 20 -14.60 5.04 -3.10
CA LEU A 20 -15.26 3.93 -2.41
C LEU A 20 -15.29 4.17 -0.90
N THR A 21 -16.21 3.51 -0.21
CA THR A 21 -16.16 3.41 1.24
C THR A 21 -14.94 2.58 1.68
N GLN A 22 -14.48 2.74 2.92
CA GLN A 22 -13.34 1.96 3.43
C GLN A 22 -13.59 0.43 3.38
N PRO A 23 -14.78 -0.12 3.73
CA PRO A 23 -15.05 -1.55 3.57
C PRO A 23 -14.91 -2.04 2.13
N GLU A 24 -15.42 -1.27 1.15
CA GLU A 24 -15.35 -1.64 -0.27
C GLU A 24 -13.90 -1.60 -0.78
N ALA A 25 -13.15 -0.56 -0.40
CA ALA A 25 -11.73 -0.47 -0.71
C ALA A 25 -10.92 -1.61 -0.07
N ALA A 26 -11.25 -2.00 1.16
CA ALA A 26 -10.62 -3.12 1.85
C ALA A 26 -10.90 -4.45 1.13
N LYS A 27 -12.15 -4.68 0.71
CA LYS A 27 -12.53 -5.84 -0.11
C LYS A 27 -11.75 -5.89 -1.42
N ARG A 28 -11.64 -4.76 -2.12
CA ARG A 28 -10.87 -4.64 -3.38
C ARG A 28 -9.38 -4.92 -3.19
N LEU A 29 -8.83 -4.52 -2.05
CA LEU A 29 -7.44 -4.78 -1.67
C LEU A 29 -7.23 -6.17 -1.04
N GLU A 30 -8.28 -7.00 -0.97
CA GLU A 30 -8.27 -8.31 -0.31
C GLU A 30 -7.60 -8.23 1.08
N THR A 31 -8.05 -7.24 1.87
CA THR A 31 -7.57 -6.95 3.22
C THR A 31 -8.75 -6.66 4.14
N THR A 32 -8.50 -6.56 5.44
CA THR A 32 -9.54 -6.20 6.41
C THR A 32 -9.70 -4.68 6.51
N GLN A 33 -10.93 -4.22 6.81
CA GLN A 33 -11.19 -2.79 7.01
C GLN A 33 -10.33 -2.16 8.12
N PRO A 34 -10.11 -2.79 9.30
CA PRO A 34 -9.22 -2.23 10.32
C PRO A 34 -7.80 -2.02 9.81
N ARG A 35 -7.25 -3.01 9.08
CA ARG A 35 -5.90 -2.93 8.52
C ARG A 35 -5.77 -1.82 7.48
N LEU A 36 -6.79 -1.62 6.65
CA LEU A 36 -6.82 -0.50 5.71
C LEU A 36 -6.92 0.85 6.45
N ASN A 37 -7.70 0.94 7.51
CA ASN A 37 -7.84 2.17 8.30
C ASN A 37 -6.51 2.57 8.98
N ASP A 38 -5.79 1.58 9.54
CA ASP A 38 -4.47 1.82 10.13
C ASP A 38 -3.45 2.29 9.09
N LEU A 39 -3.49 1.72 7.88
CA LEU A 39 -2.67 2.17 6.74
C LEU A 39 -2.97 3.62 6.37
N LEU A 40 -4.23 3.97 6.17
CA LEU A 40 -4.65 5.33 5.77
C LEU A 40 -4.42 6.39 6.86
N ARG A 41 -4.26 5.98 8.12
CA ARG A 41 -3.94 6.87 9.25
C ARG A 41 -2.44 6.95 9.53
N GLY A 42 -1.59 6.29 8.73
CA GLY A 42 -0.15 6.22 8.95
C GLY A 42 0.26 5.45 10.21
N ARG A 43 -0.65 4.65 10.80
CA ARG A 43 -0.40 3.86 12.03
C ARG A 43 0.23 2.50 11.76
N THR A 44 0.65 2.22 10.53
CA THR A 44 1.24 0.92 10.16
C THR A 44 2.65 0.76 10.72
N THR A 45 2.75 0.23 11.93
CA THR A 45 4.03 -0.11 12.57
C THR A 45 4.62 -1.44 12.06
N ASN A 46 3.80 -2.38 11.55
CA ASN A 46 4.26 -3.77 11.30
C ASN A 46 3.95 -4.38 9.91
N SER A 47 3.53 -3.62 8.90
CA SER A 47 3.37 -4.21 7.55
C SER A 47 4.74 -4.55 6.97
N SER A 48 4.97 -5.78 6.50
CA SER A 48 6.20 -6.13 5.77
C SER A 48 6.29 -5.35 4.44
N LEU A 49 7.49 -5.25 3.87
CA LEU A 49 7.63 -4.65 2.54
C LEU A 49 6.80 -5.43 1.51
N ASP A 50 6.80 -6.75 1.59
CA ASP A 50 6.02 -7.64 0.70
C ASP A 50 4.52 -7.39 0.80
N THR A 51 4.01 -7.14 2.01
CA THR A 51 2.62 -6.72 2.21
C THR A 51 2.32 -5.44 1.43
N LEU A 52 3.19 -4.43 1.53
CA LEU A 52 2.98 -3.15 0.86
C LEU A 52 3.04 -3.29 -0.66
N ILE A 53 3.95 -4.13 -1.17
CA ILE A 53 4.03 -4.48 -2.59
C ILE A 53 2.73 -5.16 -3.05
N ASN A 54 2.22 -6.14 -2.31
CA ASN A 54 0.97 -6.83 -2.64
C ASN A 54 -0.23 -5.88 -2.64
N LEU A 55 -0.31 -4.96 -1.67
CA LEU A 55 -1.36 -3.94 -1.66
C LEU A 55 -1.26 -3.00 -2.86
N ALA A 56 -0.05 -2.59 -3.26
CA ALA A 56 0.17 -1.78 -4.44
C ALA A 56 -0.27 -2.50 -5.73
N ILE A 57 0.09 -3.78 -5.88
CA ILE A 57 -0.32 -4.62 -7.02
C ILE A 57 -1.85 -4.72 -7.09
N ARG A 58 -2.52 -5.05 -5.96
CA ARG A 58 -3.99 -5.10 -5.89
C ARG A 58 -4.64 -3.75 -6.12
N ALA A 59 -3.95 -2.65 -5.82
CA ALA A 59 -4.41 -1.31 -6.13
C ALA A 59 -4.27 -0.95 -7.63
N GLY A 60 -3.67 -1.83 -8.44
CA GLY A 60 -3.39 -1.63 -9.85
C GLY A 60 -2.17 -0.75 -10.10
N LEU A 61 -1.22 -0.71 -9.16
CA LEU A 61 0.04 0.02 -9.28
C LEU A 61 1.15 -0.93 -9.73
N ALA A 62 2.04 -0.44 -10.60
CA ALA A 62 3.28 -1.12 -10.91
C ALA A 62 4.36 -0.72 -9.88
N VAL A 63 5.07 -1.70 -9.33
CA VAL A 63 6.20 -1.49 -8.42
C VAL A 63 7.48 -1.89 -9.14
N ARG A 64 8.43 -0.96 -9.24
CA ARG A 64 9.79 -1.22 -9.76
C ARG A 64 10.79 -1.03 -8.64
N ARG A 65 11.77 -1.92 -8.55
CA ARG A 65 12.93 -1.80 -7.68
C ARG A 65 14.18 -2.12 -8.49
N ASP A 66 15.14 -1.21 -8.45
CA ASP A 66 16.45 -1.42 -9.05
C ASP A 66 17.40 -2.01 -8.00
N ILE A 67 18.26 -2.92 -8.43
CA ILE A 67 19.31 -3.53 -7.61
C ILE A 67 20.64 -3.15 -8.25
N ALA A 68 21.57 -2.63 -7.46
CA ALA A 68 22.91 -2.25 -7.90
C ALA A 68 23.95 -3.12 -7.17
N GLU A 69 25.10 -3.31 -7.81
CA GLU A 69 26.24 -3.98 -7.19
C GLU A 69 26.78 -3.15 -6.02
N ALA A 70 27.15 -3.84 -4.94
CA ALA A 70 27.87 -3.22 -3.84
C ALA A 70 29.35 -3.13 -4.23
N THR A 71 29.76 -1.97 -4.73
CA THR A 71 31.18 -1.60 -4.86
C THR A 71 31.83 -1.33 -3.52
#